data_AF-A0A8T6FAL7-F1
#
_entry.id   AF-A0A8T6FAL7-F1
#
_cell.length_a   1.000
_cell.length_b   1.000
_cell.length_c   1.000
_cell.angle_alpha   90.00
_cell.angle_beta   90.00
_cell.angle_gamma   90.00
#
_symmetry.space_group_name_H-M   'P 1'
#
loop_
_entity.id
_entity.type
_entity.pdbx_description
1 polymer ?
#
loop_
_entity_poly.entity_id
_entity_poly.type
_entity_poly.pdbx_seq_one_letter_code
_entity_poly.pdbx_strand_id
1 'polypeptide(L)'
;MTGVRLRRSRRMLLCDAGGVNLTVGDMAIVATSTGPEIAKVTLSTGPATDDVQSQGRHVLRQATEVDLEDLYGHVLGEVSARMEFFRCALLSGLEVSSVHADYSFDGSRLRFRFRCDRSHAETSLRAELAKRFPGVNLQLKNLGARRDSQRGACGGGSCSTCPSNGLLERSGAAAPAPGRARRGQFAASGAAAVA
;
A
#
# COMPACT_ATOMS: atom_id res chain seq x y z
N MET A 1 -11.32 -5.37 -17.17
CA MET A 1 -10.91 -4.74 -15.91
C MET A 1 -11.96 -5.01 -14.84
N THR A 2 -11.53 -5.29 -13.62
CA THR A 2 -12.39 -5.48 -12.45
C THR A 2 -11.84 -4.63 -11.32
N GLY A 3 -12.72 -3.93 -10.61
CA GLY A 3 -12.36 -3.14 -9.44
C GLY A 3 -12.36 -4.00 -8.20
N VAL A 4 -11.20 -4.21 -7.61
CA VAL A 4 -11.04 -5.02 -6.41
C VAL A 4 -10.63 -4.15 -5.23
N ARG A 5 -11.20 -4.46 -4.07
CA ARG A 5 -10.82 -3.86 -2.80
C ARG A 5 -10.06 -4.92 -2.02
N LEU A 6 -8.75 -4.72 -1.90
CA LEU A 6 -7.93 -5.57 -1.05
C LEU A 6 -8.41 -5.46 0.40
N ARG A 7 -8.33 -6.57 1.14
CA ARG A 7 -8.67 -6.56 2.56
C ARG A 7 -7.66 -5.73 3.37
N ARG A 8 -6.37 -5.79 3.02
CA ARG A 8 -5.31 -5.08 3.77
C ARG A 8 -5.14 -3.64 3.33
N SER A 9 -5.44 -3.33 2.07
CA SER A 9 -5.36 -1.95 1.56
C SER A 9 -6.72 -1.30 1.51
N ARG A 10 -6.85 -0.10 2.08
CA ARG A 10 -8.10 0.69 1.98
C ARG A 10 -8.37 1.25 0.59
N ARG A 11 -7.43 1.11 -0.35
CA ARG A 11 -7.54 1.63 -1.72
C ARG A 11 -8.15 0.56 -2.62
N MET A 12 -9.09 0.97 -3.46
CA MET A 12 -9.56 0.16 -4.58
C MET A 12 -8.46 0.15 -5.64
N LEU A 13 -8.19 -1.03 -6.20
CA LEU A 13 -7.25 -1.22 -7.28
C LEU A 13 -7.99 -1.79 -8.48
N LEU A 14 -7.64 -1.34 -9.68
CA LEU A 14 -8.05 -2.04 -10.90
C LEU A 14 -7.13 -3.23 -11.10
N CYS A 15 -7.73 -4.37 -11.46
CA CYS A 15 -7.04 -5.60 -11.80
C CYS A 15 -7.61 -6.18 -13.09
N ASP A 16 -6.78 -6.94 -13.80
CA ASP A 16 -7.25 -7.68 -14.96
C ASP A 16 -8.02 -8.92 -14.50
N ALA A 17 -9.19 -9.15 -15.09
CA ALA A 17 -10.06 -10.27 -14.72
C ALA A 17 -9.61 -11.59 -15.36
N GLY A 18 -8.74 -11.56 -16.37
CA GLY A 18 -8.16 -12.76 -16.99
C GLY A 18 -9.19 -13.74 -17.58
N GLY A 19 -10.42 -13.28 -17.84
CA GLY A 19 -11.53 -14.14 -18.29
C GLY A 19 -12.35 -14.80 -17.17
N VAL A 20 -12.06 -14.51 -15.90
CA VAL A 20 -12.87 -14.98 -14.77
C VAL A 20 -14.12 -14.10 -14.63
N ASN A 21 -15.29 -14.73 -14.70
CA ASN A 21 -16.56 -14.05 -14.44
C ASN A 21 -16.75 -13.89 -12.93
N LEU A 22 -16.58 -12.67 -12.44
CA LEU A 22 -16.74 -12.32 -11.03
C LEU A 22 -17.90 -11.35 -10.88
N THR A 23 -18.73 -11.58 -9.88
CA THR A 23 -19.82 -10.65 -9.54
C THR A 23 -19.42 -9.72 -8.41
N VAL A 24 -20.11 -8.58 -8.32
CA VAL A 24 -19.87 -7.62 -7.24
C VAL A 24 -20.25 -8.28 -5.91
N GLY A 25 -19.32 -8.29 -4.96
CA GLY A 25 -19.50 -8.94 -3.67
C GLY A 25 -18.65 -10.20 -3.47
N ASP A 26 -18.22 -10.83 -4.55
CA ASP A 26 -17.40 -12.05 -4.50
C ASP A 26 -16.00 -11.78 -3.92
N MET A 27 -15.41 -12.83 -3.36
CA MET A 27 -14.00 -12.84 -2.97
C MET A 27 -13.17 -13.53 -4.05
N ALA A 28 -12.07 -12.90 -4.42
CA ALA A 28 -11.16 -13.39 -5.45
C ALA A 28 -9.71 -13.27 -4.97
N ILE A 29 -8.88 -14.19 -5.44
CA ILE A 29 -7.43 -14.14 -5.20
C ILE A 29 -6.79 -13.36 -6.34
N VAL A 30 -6.08 -12.31 -5.97
CA VAL A 30 -5.42 -11.38 -6.89
C VAL A 30 -3.92 -11.52 -6.73
N ALA A 31 -3.21 -11.73 -7.82
CA ALA A 31 -1.76 -11.61 -7.87
C ALA A 31 -1.40 -10.11 -7.91
N THR A 32 -0.70 -9.65 -6.88
CA THR A 32 -0.09 -8.32 -6.85
C THR A 32 1.43 -8.44 -6.97
N SER A 33 2.11 -7.33 -7.24
CA SER A 33 3.59 -7.28 -7.25
C SER A 33 4.24 -7.74 -5.95
N THR A 34 3.50 -7.77 -4.84
CA THR A 34 3.99 -8.21 -3.52
C THR A 34 3.64 -9.68 -3.21
N GLY A 35 2.80 -10.31 -4.03
CA GLY A 35 2.32 -11.69 -3.84
C GLY A 35 0.80 -11.84 -4.03
N PRO A 36 0.28 -13.06 -3.86
CA PRO A 36 -1.16 -13.32 -3.87
C PRO A 36 -1.84 -12.70 -2.64
N GLU A 37 -3.00 -12.09 -2.86
CA GLU A 37 -3.81 -11.49 -1.79
C GLU A 37 -5.30 -11.68 -2.07
N ILE A 38 -6.11 -11.85 -1.02
CA ILE A 38 -7.57 -11.92 -1.14
C ILE A 38 -8.17 -10.53 -1.19
N ALA A 39 -9.02 -10.34 -2.19
CA ALA A 39 -9.71 -9.09 -2.46
C ALA A 39 -11.21 -9.32 -2.60
N LYS A 40 -11.99 -8.32 -2.19
CA LYS A 40 -13.43 -8.27 -2.46
C LYS A 40 -13.69 -7.52 -3.75
N VAL A 41 -14.45 -8.12 -4.64
CA VAL A 41 -14.85 -7.50 -5.92
C VAL A 41 -15.87 -6.41 -5.65
N THR A 42 -15.57 -5.18 -6.08
CA THR A 42 -16.42 -3.99 -5.88
C THR A 42 -17.03 -3.50 -7.19
N LEU A 43 -16.33 -3.69 -8.31
CA LEU A 43 -16.84 -3.38 -9.65
C LEU A 43 -16.84 -4.67 -10.47
N SER A 44 -17.90 -4.89 -11.25
CA SER A 44 -18.05 -6.02 -12.15
C SER A 44 -17.02 -5.99 -13.29
N THR A 45 -16.82 -7.14 -13.93
CA THR A 45 -15.90 -7.29 -15.06
C THR A 45 -16.34 -6.43 -16.25
N GLY A 46 -15.48 -5.53 -16.69
CA GLY A 46 -15.60 -4.71 -17.91
C GLY A 46 -14.41 -4.91 -18.87
N PRO A 47 -14.31 -4.14 -19.98
CA PRO A 47 -13.18 -4.23 -20.90
C PRO A 47 -11.84 -3.96 -20.20
N ALA A 48 -10.75 -4.59 -20.61
CA ALA A 48 -9.42 -4.34 -20.03
C ALA A 48 -8.81 -3.04 -20.60
N THR A 49 -8.09 -2.29 -19.75
CA THR A 49 -7.28 -1.13 -20.15
C THR A 49 -5.80 -1.48 -19.98
N ASP A 50 -4.96 -1.08 -20.94
CA ASP A 50 -3.52 -1.42 -20.99
C ASP A 50 -2.75 -1.00 -19.72
N ASP A 51 -3.17 0.08 -19.04
CA ASP A 51 -2.60 0.54 -17.77
C ASP A 51 -2.65 -0.49 -16.64
N VAL A 52 -3.58 -1.45 -16.70
CA VAL A 52 -3.75 -2.46 -15.65
C VAL A 52 -2.77 -3.62 -15.83
N GLN A 53 -2.49 -4.00 -17.08
CA GLN A 53 -1.55 -5.08 -17.38
C GLN A 53 -0.10 -4.67 -17.08
N SER A 54 0.25 -3.41 -17.31
CA SER A 54 1.58 -2.88 -16.98
C SER A 54 1.91 -2.93 -15.48
N GLN A 55 0.89 -2.96 -14.60
CA GLN A 55 1.07 -3.08 -13.16
C GLN A 55 1.25 -4.52 -12.66
N GLY A 56 1.12 -5.52 -13.55
CA GLY A 56 1.23 -6.95 -13.22
C GLY A 56 0.13 -7.45 -12.29
N ARG A 57 -0.99 -6.73 -12.18
CA ARG A 57 -2.10 -7.06 -11.27
C ARG A 57 -3.21 -7.80 -12.01
N HIS A 58 -3.38 -9.08 -11.70
CA HIS A 58 -4.38 -9.91 -12.34
C HIS A 58 -5.07 -10.80 -11.32
N VAL A 59 -6.32 -11.16 -11.61
CA VAL A 59 -7.06 -12.15 -10.84
C VAL A 59 -6.59 -13.54 -11.23
N LEU A 60 -6.25 -14.36 -10.24
CA LEU A 60 -5.87 -15.76 -10.44
C LEU A 60 -7.11 -16.66 -10.50
N ARG A 61 -7.96 -16.58 -9.47
CA ARG A 61 -9.16 -17.41 -9.32
C ARG A 61 -10.15 -16.82 -8.32
N GLN A 62 -11.38 -17.32 -8.33
CA GLN A 62 -12.34 -17.09 -7.25
C GLN A 62 -11.85 -17.76 -5.96
N ALA A 63 -12.07 -17.09 -4.82
CA ALA A 63 -11.71 -17.64 -3.52
C ALA A 63 -12.65 -18.81 -3.18
N THR A 64 -12.09 -19.92 -2.72
CA THR A 64 -12.85 -21.07 -2.22
C THR A 64 -13.12 -20.92 -0.72
N GLU A 65 -14.04 -21.71 -0.18
CA GLU A 65 -14.34 -21.71 1.26
C GLU A 65 -13.11 -22.04 2.12
N VAL A 66 -12.25 -22.95 1.65
CA VAL A 66 -10.96 -23.29 2.30
C VAL A 66 -10.08 -22.05 2.44
N ASP A 67 -9.98 -21.22 1.39
CA ASP A 67 -9.18 -19.99 1.48
C ASP A 67 -9.73 -19.01 2.52
N LEU A 68 -11.06 -19.01 2.73
CA LEU A 68 -11.70 -18.18 3.73
C LEU A 68 -11.43 -18.70 5.15
N GLU A 69 -11.47 -20.01 5.35
CA GLU A 69 -11.10 -20.64 6.62
C GLU A 69 -9.65 -20.34 6.99
N ASP A 70 -8.72 -20.48 6.03
CA ASP A 70 -7.31 -20.11 6.21
C ASP A 70 -7.16 -18.64 6.58
N LEU A 71 -7.92 -17.74 5.91
CA LEU A 71 -7.95 -16.33 6.29
C LEU A 71 -8.44 -16.11 7.72
N TYR A 72 -9.48 -16.81 8.17
CA TYR A 72 -9.95 -16.69 9.55
C TYR A 72 -8.89 -17.18 10.53
N GLY A 73 -8.21 -18.29 10.22
CA GLY A 73 -7.08 -18.80 10.99
C GLY A 73 -5.94 -17.78 11.07
N HIS A 74 -5.59 -17.15 9.95
CA HIS A 74 -4.59 -16.08 9.92
C HIS A 74 -4.98 -14.91 10.80
N VAL A 75 -6.24 -14.47 10.78
CA VAL A 75 -6.71 -13.33 11.59
C VAL A 75 -6.64 -13.63 13.09
N LEU A 76 -7.03 -14.83 13.50
CA LEU A 76 -6.88 -15.27 14.89
C LEU A 76 -5.40 -15.36 15.28
N GLY A 77 -4.56 -15.83 14.36
CA GLY A 77 -3.12 -15.83 14.48
C GLY A 77 -2.54 -14.42 14.63
N GLU A 78 -2.99 -13.43 13.85
CA GLU A 78 -2.55 -12.03 13.91
C GLU A 78 -2.85 -11.43 15.29
N VAL A 79 -4.05 -11.70 15.84
CA VAL A 79 -4.45 -11.25 17.18
C VAL A 79 -3.55 -11.88 18.24
N SER A 80 -3.35 -13.19 18.18
CA SER A 80 -2.51 -13.93 19.12
C SER A 80 -1.05 -13.48 19.06
N ALA A 81 -0.51 -13.32 17.84
CA ALA A 81 0.83 -12.82 17.59
C ALA A 81 1.05 -11.41 18.12
N ARG A 82 0.03 -10.55 17.99
CA ARG A 82 0.07 -9.19 18.55
C ARG A 82 0.11 -9.21 20.07
N MET A 83 -0.63 -10.11 20.73
CA MET A 83 -0.60 -10.26 22.18
C MET A 83 0.76 -10.74 22.69
N GLU A 84 1.34 -11.76 22.04
CA GLU A 84 2.68 -12.25 22.37
C GLU A 84 3.75 -11.17 22.13
N PHE A 85 3.61 -10.36 21.08
CA PHE A 85 4.49 -9.22 20.83
C PHE A 85 4.49 -8.23 22.01
N PHE A 86 3.31 -7.84 22.52
CA PHE A 86 3.23 -6.95 23.67
C PHE A 86 3.87 -7.57 24.92
N ARG A 87 3.67 -8.88 25.14
CA ARG A 87 4.29 -9.59 26.25
C ARG A 87 5.82 -9.54 26.17
N CYS A 88 6.40 -9.83 25.00
CA CYS A 88 7.84 -9.74 24.78
C CYS A 88 8.38 -8.31 24.92
N ALA A 89 7.62 -7.31 24.46
CA ALA A 89 7.98 -5.90 24.61
C ALA A 89 8.06 -5.46 26.07
N LEU A 90 7.09 -5.86 26.90
CA LEU A 90 7.08 -5.59 28.33
C LEU A 90 8.28 -6.23 29.05
N LEU A 91 8.57 -7.51 28.77
CA LEU A 91 9.73 -8.21 29.34
C LEU A 91 11.07 -7.57 28.96
N SER A 92 11.14 -6.97 27.77
CA SER A 92 12.34 -6.30 27.27
C SER A 92 12.46 -4.84 27.73
N GLY A 93 11.46 -4.31 28.46
CA GLY A 93 11.41 -2.90 28.87
C GLY A 93 11.28 -1.92 27.70
N LEU A 94 10.59 -2.33 26.63
CA LEU A 94 10.35 -1.52 25.43
C LEU A 94 8.95 -0.90 25.48
N GLU A 95 8.89 0.42 25.44
CA GLU A 95 7.63 1.15 25.28
C GLU A 95 7.22 1.13 23.80
N VAL A 96 6.09 0.49 23.51
CA VAL A 96 5.57 0.32 22.15
C VAL A 96 4.19 0.96 22.07
N SER A 97 4.03 1.98 21.21
CA SER A 97 2.77 2.73 21.12
C SER A 97 1.74 2.05 20.23
N SER A 98 2.18 1.39 19.17
CA SER A 98 1.28 0.74 18.20
C SER A 98 1.96 -0.47 17.58
N VAL A 99 1.21 -1.58 17.47
CA VAL A 99 1.65 -2.83 16.85
C VAL A 99 0.61 -3.27 15.85
N HIS A 100 1.07 -3.67 14.68
CA HIS A 100 0.27 -4.30 13.66
C HIS A 100 1.00 -5.58 13.21
N ALA A 101 0.28 -6.69 13.20
CA ALA A 101 0.78 -7.99 12.77
C ALA A 101 -0.03 -8.41 11.54
N ASP A 102 0.68 -8.80 10.49
CA ASP A 102 0.09 -9.21 9.22
C ASP A 102 0.68 -10.59 8.84
N TYR A 103 -0.15 -11.61 8.66
CA TYR A 103 0.30 -12.85 8.03
C TYR A 103 0.41 -12.66 6.52
N SER A 104 1.16 -13.50 5.81
CA SER A 104 1.08 -13.59 4.35
C SER A 104 -0.06 -14.51 3.94
N PHE A 105 -0.48 -14.47 2.68
CA PHE A 105 -1.55 -15.36 2.19
C PHE A 105 -1.18 -16.85 2.37
N ASP A 106 0.08 -17.21 2.14
CA ASP A 106 0.58 -18.58 2.33
C ASP A 106 0.91 -18.93 3.80
N GLY A 107 0.70 -18.01 4.76
CA GLY A 107 1.07 -18.20 6.17
C GLY A 107 2.58 -18.25 6.46
N SER A 108 3.46 -18.32 5.46
CA SER A 108 4.90 -18.57 5.66
C SER A 108 5.68 -17.37 6.24
N ARG A 109 5.13 -16.15 6.12
CA ARG A 109 5.77 -14.93 6.61
C ARG A 109 4.82 -14.15 7.50
N LEU A 110 5.32 -13.70 8.64
CA LEU A 110 4.61 -12.87 9.60
C LEU A 110 5.32 -11.53 9.72
N ARG A 111 4.61 -10.44 9.39
CA ARG A 111 5.15 -9.10 9.36
C ARG A 111 4.63 -8.28 10.52
N PHE A 112 5.54 -7.75 11.33
CA PHE A 112 5.23 -6.83 12.43
C PHE A 112 5.64 -5.41 12.06
N ARG A 113 4.67 -4.50 12.08
CA ARG A 113 4.89 -3.06 11.95
C ARG A 113 4.58 -2.42 13.28
N PHE A 114 5.59 -1.84 13.92
CA PHE A 114 5.41 -1.21 15.22
C PHE A 114 6.13 0.13 15.31
N ARG A 115 5.77 0.92 16.31
CA ARG A 115 6.44 2.19 16.66
C ARG A 115 7.06 2.07 18.05
N CYS A 116 8.35 2.34 18.13
CA CYS A 116 9.11 2.37 19.37
C CYS A 116 10.23 3.42 19.27
N ASP A 117 10.54 4.10 20.37
CA ASP A 117 11.59 5.11 20.46
C ASP A 117 13.01 4.55 20.37
N ARG A 118 13.21 3.26 20.71
CA ARG A 118 14.54 2.64 20.64
C ARG A 118 14.89 2.23 19.20
N SER A 119 15.95 2.84 18.64
CA SER A 119 16.44 2.57 17.28
C SER A 119 16.89 1.13 17.00
N HIS A 120 17.27 0.36 18.03
CA HIS A 120 17.79 -1.02 17.89
C HIS A 120 16.93 -2.09 18.59
N ALA A 121 15.63 -1.82 18.80
CA ALA A 121 14.72 -2.76 19.46
C ALA A 121 14.45 -4.07 18.68
N GLU A 122 14.71 -4.08 17.37
CA GLU A 122 14.31 -5.17 16.49
C GLU A 122 15.03 -6.49 16.79
N THR A 123 16.35 -6.45 17.02
CA THR A 123 17.17 -7.65 17.20
C THR A 123 16.77 -8.43 18.46
N SER A 124 16.56 -7.72 19.58
CA SER A 124 16.14 -8.34 20.84
C SER A 124 14.74 -8.95 20.73
N LEU A 125 13.80 -8.24 20.12
CA LEU A 125 12.44 -8.74 19.93
C LEU A 125 12.37 -9.93 18.97
N ARG A 126 13.20 -9.91 17.90
CA ARG A 126 13.26 -11.00 16.93
C ARG A 126 13.70 -12.30 17.59
N ALA A 127 14.67 -12.25 18.50
CA ALA A 127 15.14 -13.43 19.22
C ALA A 127 14.06 -14.05 20.11
N GLU A 128 13.30 -13.23 20.85
CA GLU A 128 12.21 -13.72 21.70
C GLU A 128 11.03 -14.25 20.88
N LEU A 129 10.63 -13.54 19.82
CA LEU A 129 9.53 -13.98 18.95
C LEU A 129 9.88 -15.24 18.15
N ALA A 130 11.15 -15.42 17.76
CA ALA A 130 11.59 -16.62 17.06
C ALA A 130 11.42 -17.89 17.91
N LYS A 131 11.53 -17.78 19.25
CA LYS A 131 11.26 -18.90 20.16
C LYS A 131 9.79 -19.29 20.18
N ARG A 132 8.88 -18.32 20.01
CA ARG A 132 7.42 -18.54 20.08
C ARG A 132 6.82 -18.99 18.75
N PHE A 133 7.39 -18.54 17.64
CA PHE A 133 6.94 -18.87 16.28
C PHE A 133 8.05 -19.63 15.50
N PRO A 134 8.36 -20.88 15.87
CA PRO A 134 9.33 -21.67 15.13
C PRO A 134 8.82 -21.94 13.71
N GLY A 135 9.70 -21.80 12.71
CA GLY A 135 9.39 -22.12 11.31
C GLY A 135 8.69 -21.02 10.49
N VAL A 136 8.40 -19.85 11.08
CA VAL A 136 7.81 -18.71 10.35
C VAL A 136 8.87 -17.65 10.08
N ASN A 137 8.90 -17.10 8.86
CA ASN A 137 9.80 -16.00 8.55
C ASN A 137 9.26 -14.69 9.16
N LEU A 138 9.87 -14.24 10.24
CA LEU A 138 9.49 -13.01 10.93
C LEU A 138 10.12 -11.79 10.24
N GLN A 139 9.28 -10.84 9.83
CA GLN A 139 9.71 -9.53 9.34
C GLN A 139 9.28 -8.46 10.33
N LEU A 140 10.22 -7.94 11.12
CA LEU A 140 9.94 -6.84 12.02
C LEU A 140 10.31 -5.53 11.30
N LYS A 141 9.52 -4.49 11.52
CA LYS A 141 9.81 -3.15 11.02
C LYS A 141 9.42 -2.12 12.06
N ASN A 142 10.43 -1.49 12.67
CA ASN A 142 10.20 -0.29 13.47
C ASN A 142 9.99 0.90 12.52
N LEU A 143 8.84 1.56 12.65
CA LEU A 143 8.53 2.78 11.90
C LEU A 143 9.22 4.02 12.50
N GLY A 144 9.88 3.87 13.64
CA GLY A 144 10.55 4.93 14.39
C GLY A 144 9.56 5.87 15.09
N ALA A 145 10.04 6.56 16.11
CA ALA A 145 9.45 7.82 16.51
C ALA A 145 9.82 8.88 15.46
N ARG A 146 8.89 9.75 15.09
CA ARG A 146 9.23 10.97 14.33
C ARG A 146 10.20 11.76 15.18
N ARG A 147 11.50 11.61 14.94
CA ARG A 147 12.49 12.42 15.64
C ARG A 147 12.52 13.77 14.94
N ASP A 148 11.94 14.77 15.60
CA ASP A 148 12.10 16.21 15.30
C ASP A 148 13.56 16.70 15.48
N SER A 149 14.57 15.84 15.27
CA SER A 149 15.98 16.18 15.42
C SER A 149 16.59 16.81 14.17
N GLN A 150 15.77 17.39 13.30
CA GLN A 150 16.21 18.34 12.26
C GLN A 150 15.88 19.78 12.66
N ARG A 151 15.87 20.07 13.97
CA ARG A 151 15.98 21.41 14.53
C ARG A 151 17.07 21.38 15.60
N GLY A 152 18.26 21.90 15.30
CA GLY A 152 19.33 22.08 16.28
C GLY A 152 20.62 21.30 16.01
N ALA A 153 21.24 21.52 14.84
CA ALA A 153 22.68 21.34 14.68
C ALA A 153 23.21 22.34 13.65
N CYS A 154 22.84 23.61 13.82
CA CYS A 154 23.54 24.74 13.22
C CYS A 154 23.80 25.77 14.32
N GLY A 155 25.05 25.80 14.79
CA GLY A 155 25.53 26.70 15.85
C GLY A 155 26.23 25.91 16.96
N GLY A 156 27.54 25.93 17.10
CA GLY A 156 28.58 26.63 16.37
C GLY A 156 29.95 26.03 16.70
N GLY A 157 30.93 26.26 15.84
CA GLY A 157 32.33 25.84 16.05
C GLY A 157 32.96 25.19 14.83
N SER A 158 33.32 26.02 13.84
CA SER A 158 34.34 25.78 12.82
C SER A 158 34.43 24.37 12.20
N CYS A 159 33.60 24.08 11.20
CA CYS A 159 33.99 23.29 10.03
C CYS A 159 33.24 23.85 8.82
N SER A 160 33.99 24.51 7.94
CA SER A 160 33.55 25.09 6.68
C SER A 160 33.21 24.00 5.66
N THR A 161 31.95 23.55 5.62
CA THR A 161 31.24 23.17 4.39
C THR A 161 29.78 22.83 4.73
N CYS A 162 28.94 23.86 4.73
CA CYS A 162 27.50 23.74 4.58
C CYS A 162 27.09 24.84 3.58
N PRO A 163 26.52 24.51 2.42
CA PRO A 163 26.13 25.52 1.42
C PRO A 163 24.84 26.19 1.87
N SER A 164 24.98 27.28 2.61
CA SER A 164 23.93 28.27 2.83
C SER A 164 24.36 29.58 2.20
N ASN A 165 23.95 29.79 0.95
CA ASN A 165 23.78 31.10 0.31
C ASN A 165 23.06 30.86 -1.03
N GLY A 166 22.04 31.59 -1.46
CA GLY A 166 21.41 32.79 -0.94
C GLY A 166 20.35 33.23 -1.95
N LEU A 167 19.35 33.97 -1.44
CA LEU A 167 18.49 34.99 -2.07
C LEU A 167 18.09 34.82 -3.56
N LEU A 168 16.78 34.77 -3.87
CA LEU A 168 15.98 35.96 -4.20
C LEU A 168 16.76 36.90 -5.15
N GLU A 169 16.45 36.93 -6.44
CA GLU A 169 15.56 37.97 -6.98
C GLU A 169 15.05 37.60 -8.39
N ARG A 170 13.90 38.19 -8.71
CA ARG A 170 12.99 37.94 -9.81
C ARG A 170 13.55 38.40 -11.16
N SER A 171 13.27 37.68 -12.25
CA SER A 171 12.65 38.21 -13.50
C SER A 171 12.73 37.22 -14.68
N GLY A 172 11.60 37.06 -15.39
CA GLY A 172 11.60 36.76 -16.83
C GLY A 172 11.02 35.41 -17.30
N ALA A 173 9.78 35.47 -17.82
CA ALA A 173 9.20 34.61 -18.87
C ALA A 173 8.93 33.12 -18.52
N ALA A 174 7.82 32.46 -18.89
CA ALA A 174 6.68 32.80 -19.73
C ALA A 174 5.49 31.93 -19.28
N ALA A 175 4.30 32.51 -19.27
CA ALA A 175 3.04 31.79 -19.05
C ALA A 175 2.64 30.99 -20.30
N PRO A 176 2.13 29.76 -20.19
CA PRO A 176 1.29 29.19 -21.23
C PRO A 176 -0.14 29.73 -21.09
N ALA A 177 -0.58 30.47 -22.10
CA ALA A 177 -1.94 30.99 -22.22
C ALA A 177 -2.98 29.87 -22.46
N PRO A 178 -4.24 30.04 -22.02
CA PRO A 178 -5.34 29.16 -22.41
C PRO A 178 -5.79 29.45 -23.85
N GLY A 179 -5.67 28.45 -24.71
CA GLY A 179 -6.15 28.48 -26.10
C GLY A 179 -7.67 28.63 -26.16
N ARG A 180 -8.12 29.85 -26.46
CA ARG A 180 -9.51 30.24 -26.67
C ARG A 180 -10.00 29.73 -28.04
N ALA A 181 -11.27 29.32 -28.04
CA ALA A 181 -12.07 28.90 -29.18
C ALA A 181 -11.91 29.76 -30.44
N ARG A 182 -11.84 29.12 -31.61
CA ARG A 182 -12.20 29.74 -32.89
C ARG A 182 -13.56 29.26 -33.35
N ARG A 183 -14.48 30.22 -33.37
CA ARG A 183 -15.71 30.23 -34.17
C ARG A 183 -15.38 30.10 -35.66
N GLY A 184 -16.26 29.40 -36.37
CA GLY A 184 -16.67 29.76 -37.72
C GLY A 184 -16.26 28.80 -38.83
N GLN A 185 -17.18 27.94 -39.26
CA GLN A 185 -17.82 28.06 -40.58
C GLN A 185 -18.96 27.04 -40.67
N PHE A 186 -20.19 27.54 -40.48
CA PHE A 186 -21.39 26.87 -40.96
C PHE A 186 -21.45 27.13 -42.47
N ALA A 187 -21.25 26.07 -43.27
CA ALA A 187 -21.70 26.04 -44.65
C ALA A 187 -23.03 25.29 -44.67
N ALA A 188 -24.07 26.02 -45.06
CA ALA A 188 -25.38 25.50 -45.38
C ALA A 188 -25.35 24.77 -46.72
N SER A 189 -25.96 23.58 -46.76
CA SER A 189 -26.71 23.00 -47.87
C SER A 189 -27.36 21.75 -47.28
N GLY A 190 -28.67 21.56 -47.23
CA GLY A 190 -29.69 21.99 -48.17
C GLY A 190 -30.39 20.74 -48.69
N ALA A 191 -31.62 20.54 -48.21
CA ALA A 191 -32.73 19.82 -48.84
C ALA A 191 -32.69 18.28 -48.97
N ALA A 192 -33.76 17.67 -48.43
CA ALA A 192 -34.72 16.75 -49.08
C ALA A 192 -35.16 15.70 -48.03
N ALA A 193 -36.38 15.78 -47.49
CA ALA A 193 -37.62 15.22 -48.06
C ALA A 193 -37.60 13.68 -48.01
N VAL A 194 -38.63 12.92 -47.61
CA VAL A 194 -40.06 13.11 -47.34
C VAL A 194 -40.55 11.75 -46.80
N ALA A 195 -41.63 11.76 -46.00
CA ALA A 195 -42.55 10.66 -45.67
C ALA A 195 -42.03 9.46 -44.85
#